data_AF-A0A1B8HPN4-F1
#
_entry.id   AF-A0A1B8HPN4-F1
#
_cell.length_a   1.000
_cell.length_b   1.000
_cell.length_c   1.000
_cell.angle_alpha   90.00
_cell.angle_beta   90.00
_cell.angle_gamma   90.00
#
_symmetry.space_group_name_H-M   'P 1'
#
loop_
_entity.id
_entity.type
_entity.pdbx_description
1 polymer ?
#
loop_
_entity_poly.entity_id
_entity_poly.type
_entity_poly.pdbx_seq_one_letter_code
_entity_poly.pdbx_strand_id
1 'polypeptide(L)'
;MGKNNSGGYGGSNLGGHTTDHGNGKSTSSDNRGDISHHTDSGGSKGDHGWGRGGDGSGGSSSSRGDAPENASRVNMAHAGIPVALYPVSGVLTVSLNWPTITAAVREAFIGLDTYLGNSLARTAPYAGRLLGVVVGSLLPGQIAPDPKFSYNLKDPLVDKDNPYSVTALPAELVTSVPVADIPKNTTVPARVLAQAVIDELAQTRPVTITPVKSTLVPVVKAQKTNKHNVYTAQVVPGMKPVRIHVSSYPDKSQVMPNSTPAVKQYLSHPDEGRSHHAILDFGRDHAPVYVSVTKQLKPEEEKKLAEKARKEWVADNSVGVIKVLADINTLIISTEKQMSAKQQELRNKQAELQDLSKELMVKNARDKKKREINTVINQLTADLSNIQKDLADAAENKILNEKNAGRTEKAGAKSG
;
A
#
# COMPACT_ATOMS: atom_id res chain seq x y z
N MET A 1 -18.73 62.10 -39.61
CA MET A 1 -20.15 61.89 -39.96
C MET A 1 -20.61 60.61 -39.29
N GLY A 2 -21.59 60.70 -38.41
CA GLY A 2 -21.98 59.61 -37.53
C GLY A 2 -22.79 58.51 -38.20
N LYS A 3 -22.97 57.42 -37.45
CA LYS A 3 -24.22 56.67 -37.34
C LYS A 3 -24.17 55.88 -36.03
N ASN A 4 -24.80 56.44 -35.01
CA ASN A 4 -25.40 55.65 -33.94
C ASN A 4 -26.49 54.79 -34.58
N ASN A 5 -26.58 53.51 -34.21
CA ASN A 5 -27.89 52.88 -34.14
C ASN A 5 -28.02 52.07 -32.86
N SER A 6 -29.01 52.51 -32.10
CA SER A 6 -29.52 52.05 -30.82
C SER A 6 -30.35 50.78 -30.97
N GLY A 7 -30.33 49.94 -29.95
CA GLY A 7 -31.28 48.84 -29.77
C GLY A 7 -31.06 48.16 -28.44
N GLY A 8 -31.58 48.78 -27.37
CA GLY A 8 -31.52 48.22 -26.03
C GLY A 8 -32.43 47.00 -25.88
N TYR A 9 -31.95 46.00 -25.17
CA TYR A 9 -32.77 45.09 -24.37
C TYR A 9 -32.17 45.05 -22.98
N GLY A 10 -32.98 45.43 -21.99
CA GLY A 10 -32.60 45.50 -20.59
C GLY A 10 -32.39 44.12 -19.97
N GLY A 11 -31.39 44.03 -19.11
CA GLY A 11 -31.10 42.83 -18.32
C GLY A 11 -29.62 42.77 -17.96
N SER A 12 -29.22 43.50 -16.91
CA SER A 12 -28.00 43.27 -16.11
C SER A 12 -26.75 42.81 -16.89
N ASN A 13 -26.07 43.74 -17.57
CA ASN A 13 -24.72 43.54 -18.11
C ASN A 13 -23.73 43.35 -16.94
N LEU A 14 -23.30 42.10 -16.70
CA LEU A 14 -22.01 41.83 -16.08
C LEU A 14 -20.95 42.17 -17.13
N GLY A 15 -20.49 43.42 -17.13
CA GLY A 15 -19.49 43.91 -18.06
C GLY A 15 -18.17 43.19 -17.85
N GLY A 16 -17.92 42.17 -18.66
CA GLY A 16 -16.62 41.49 -18.71
C GLY A 16 -15.94 41.69 -20.05
N HIS A 17 -14.66 42.06 -20.03
CA HIS A 17 -13.81 42.13 -21.23
C HIS A 17 -12.94 40.88 -21.27
N THR A 18 -12.86 40.22 -22.43
CA THR A 18 -11.94 39.09 -22.63
C THR A 18 -10.85 39.51 -23.60
N THR A 19 -9.60 39.31 -23.20
CA THR A 19 -8.42 39.58 -24.02
C THR A 19 -7.73 38.27 -24.36
N ASP A 20 -7.72 37.92 -25.65
CA ASP A 20 -6.98 36.77 -26.18
C ASP A 20 -5.53 37.18 -26.48
N HIS A 21 -4.57 36.38 -26.01
CA HIS A 21 -3.13 36.65 -26.14
C HIS A 21 -2.50 35.81 -27.27
N GLY A 22 -3.28 35.03 -28.02
CA GLY A 22 -2.84 34.33 -29.24
C GLY A 22 -1.89 33.16 -29.03
N ASN A 23 -1.58 32.78 -27.78
CA ASN A 23 -0.65 31.72 -27.40
C ASN A 23 -1.32 30.61 -26.57
N GLY A 24 -2.64 30.43 -26.71
CA GLY A 24 -3.42 29.46 -25.91
C GLY A 24 -3.78 29.95 -24.50
N LYS A 25 -3.47 31.22 -24.19
CA LYS A 25 -3.84 31.91 -22.96
C LYS A 25 -4.85 33.01 -23.23
N SER A 26 -5.92 33.04 -22.44
CA SER A 26 -6.90 34.14 -22.44
C SER A 26 -7.17 34.60 -21.01
N THR A 27 -7.52 35.88 -20.88
CA THR A 27 -7.91 36.47 -19.60
C THR A 27 -9.28 37.11 -19.72
N SER A 28 -10.19 36.72 -18.85
CA SER A 28 -11.49 37.35 -18.70
C SER A 28 -11.49 38.14 -17.41
N SER A 29 -11.82 39.42 -17.51
CA SER A 29 -11.95 40.34 -16.37
C SER A 29 -13.42 40.64 -16.14
N ASP A 30 -13.89 40.50 -14.90
CA ASP A 30 -15.19 41.00 -14.44
C ASP A 30 -15.06 41.72 -13.08
N ASN A 31 -16.18 42.19 -12.54
CA ASN A 31 -16.24 42.93 -11.29
C ASN A 31 -15.75 42.13 -10.05
N ARG A 32 -15.44 40.84 -10.21
CA ARG A 32 -14.97 39.91 -9.17
C ARG A 32 -13.48 39.56 -9.33
N GLY A 33 -12.81 40.11 -10.35
CA GLY A 33 -11.37 39.96 -10.59
C GLY A 33 -11.03 39.19 -11.87
N ASP A 34 -9.75 39.12 -12.19
CA ASP A 34 -9.27 38.52 -13.43
C ASP A 34 -9.10 37.00 -13.31
N ILE A 35 -9.62 36.26 -14.28
CA ILE A 35 -9.45 34.81 -14.40
C ILE A 35 -8.60 34.53 -15.65
N SER A 36 -7.46 33.88 -15.46
CA SER A 36 -6.61 33.41 -16.57
C SER A 36 -6.91 31.97 -16.92
N HIS A 37 -7.21 31.71 -18.18
CA HIS A 37 -7.36 30.37 -18.76
C HIS A 37 -6.10 30.02 -19.54
N HIS A 38 -5.62 28.79 -19.35
CA HIS A 38 -4.55 28.21 -20.18
C HIS A 38 -5.07 26.93 -20.79
N THR A 39 -4.91 26.79 -22.11
CA THR A 39 -5.15 25.54 -22.82
C THR A 39 -3.81 24.95 -23.23
N ASP A 40 -3.42 23.84 -22.62
CA ASP A 40 -2.23 23.09 -23.00
C ASP A 40 -2.54 22.38 -24.34
N SER A 41 -2.15 23.02 -25.43
CA SER A 41 -2.47 22.57 -26.78
C SER A 41 -1.59 21.41 -27.21
N GLY A 42 -2.21 20.24 -27.40
CA GLY A 42 -1.70 19.16 -28.22
C GLY A 42 -2.68 18.89 -29.37
N GLY A 43 -2.49 19.62 -30.47
CA GLY A 43 -3.04 19.38 -31.82
C GLY A 43 -4.39 18.66 -31.97
N SER A 44 -5.46 19.45 -32.15
CA SER A 44 -6.53 19.08 -33.08
C SER A 44 -7.20 20.33 -33.63
N LYS A 45 -7.05 20.55 -34.94
CA LYS A 45 -7.96 21.39 -35.72
C LYS A 45 -9.32 20.70 -35.70
N GLY A 46 -10.36 21.39 -35.26
CA GLY A 46 -11.73 20.88 -35.27
C GLY A 46 -12.68 22.05 -35.09
N ASP A 47 -13.58 22.20 -36.06
CA ASP A 47 -14.33 23.39 -36.38
C ASP A 47 -15.29 23.89 -35.28
N HIS A 48 -15.46 25.22 -35.28
CA HIS A 48 -16.53 25.91 -34.58
C HIS A 48 -17.90 25.47 -35.10
N GLY A 49 -18.72 24.91 -34.22
CA GLY A 49 -20.13 24.62 -34.50
C GLY A 49 -20.99 24.84 -33.27
N TRP A 50 -21.44 26.08 -33.07
CA TRP A 50 -22.50 26.40 -32.11
C TRP A 50 -23.84 25.91 -32.67
N GLY A 51 -24.21 24.67 -32.34
CA GLY A 51 -25.51 24.08 -32.67
C GLY A 51 -26.55 24.39 -31.60
N ARG A 52 -27.56 25.18 -31.97
CA ARG A 52 -28.80 25.40 -31.21
C ARG A 52 -29.59 24.08 -31.08
N GLY A 53 -30.35 23.97 -30.00
CA GLY A 53 -31.07 22.77 -29.59
C GLY A 53 -32.09 22.22 -30.59
N GLY A 54 -32.40 20.94 -30.38
CA GLY A 54 -33.54 20.24 -30.96
C GLY A 54 -33.98 19.15 -29.99
N ASP A 55 -35.20 19.29 -29.50
CA ASP A 55 -35.90 18.34 -28.64
C ASP A 55 -36.07 16.99 -29.34
N GLY A 56 -35.80 15.90 -28.62
CA GLY A 56 -35.92 14.53 -29.12
C GLY A 56 -36.12 13.56 -27.97
N SER A 57 -37.37 13.38 -27.57
CA SER A 57 -37.86 12.35 -26.67
C SER A 57 -37.53 10.95 -27.20
N GLY A 58 -36.58 10.28 -26.54
CA GLY A 58 -36.25 8.88 -26.77
C GLY A 58 -36.04 8.19 -25.43
N GLY A 59 -37.09 7.54 -24.92
CA GLY A 59 -37.01 6.72 -23.72
C GLY A 59 -36.12 5.51 -23.97
N SER A 60 -34.91 5.54 -23.45
CA SER A 60 -34.05 4.35 -23.32
C SER A 60 -34.10 3.88 -21.87
N SER A 61 -34.72 2.72 -21.70
CA SER A 61 -34.83 1.93 -20.48
C SER A 61 -33.48 1.86 -19.74
N SER A 62 -33.46 2.40 -18.53
CA SER A 62 -32.37 2.18 -17.59
C SER A 62 -32.37 0.70 -17.20
N SER A 63 -31.40 -0.03 -17.75
CA SER A 63 -31.06 -1.35 -17.26
C SER A 63 -30.54 -1.18 -15.82
N ARG A 64 -31.43 -1.47 -14.86
CA ARG A 64 -31.10 -1.65 -13.44
C ARG A 64 -30.08 -2.79 -13.32
N GLY A 65 -28.80 -2.47 -13.24
CA GLY A 65 -27.76 -3.48 -13.04
C GLY A 65 -26.32 -2.94 -12.91
N ASP A 66 -26.00 -1.81 -13.53
CA ASP A 66 -24.64 -1.30 -13.49
C ASP A 66 -24.40 -0.39 -12.27
N ALA A 67 -23.57 -0.87 -11.34
CA ALA A 67 -22.92 0.01 -10.37
C ALA A 67 -22.26 1.18 -11.14
N PRO A 68 -22.50 2.44 -10.71
CA PRO A 68 -22.30 3.63 -11.54
C PRO A 68 -20.87 3.70 -12.10
N GLU A 69 -20.73 4.28 -13.29
CA GLU A 69 -19.42 4.50 -13.93
C GLU A 69 -18.44 5.33 -13.10
N ASN A 70 -18.99 6.06 -12.13
CA ASN A 70 -18.28 6.85 -11.11
C ASN A 70 -18.12 6.09 -9.79
N ALA A 71 -18.24 4.76 -9.78
CA ALA A 71 -17.89 3.95 -8.63
C ALA A 71 -16.41 4.19 -8.32
N SER A 72 -16.19 4.80 -7.17
CA SER A 72 -14.91 5.13 -6.59
C SER A 72 -13.93 3.97 -6.71
N ARG A 73 -12.85 4.21 -7.46
CA ARG A 73 -11.74 3.29 -7.68
C ARG A 73 -10.60 3.63 -6.73
N VAL A 74 -9.84 2.63 -6.31
CA VAL A 74 -8.54 2.86 -5.71
C VAL A 74 -7.46 2.26 -6.60
N ASN A 75 -6.47 3.10 -6.93
CA ASN A 75 -5.32 2.67 -7.72
C ASN A 75 -4.33 1.93 -6.82
N MET A 76 -4.27 0.61 -6.99
CA MET A 76 -3.19 -0.23 -6.50
C MET A 76 -2.01 -0.09 -7.46
N ALA A 77 -1.29 1.02 -7.32
CA ALA A 77 -0.13 1.30 -8.15
C ALA A 77 1.06 0.38 -7.83
N HIS A 78 1.12 -0.18 -6.61
CA HIS A 78 2.28 -0.93 -6.14
C HIS A 78 1.88 -2.30 -5.57
N ALA A 79 2.66 -3.32 -5.93
CA ALA A 79 2.53 -4.65 -5.37
C ALA A 79 2.77 -4.63 -3.87
N GLY A 80 1.93 -5.33 -3.11
CA GLY A 80 2.13 -5.45 -1.67
C GLY A 80 1.74 -4.21 -0.84
N ILE A 81 1.09 -3.18 -1.39
CA ILE A 81 0.45 -2.19 -0.52
C ILE A 81 -0.94 -2.70 -0.15
N PRO A 82 -1.25 -2.94 1.14
CA PRO A 82 -2.62 -3.20 1.56
C PRO A 82 -3.43 -1.91 1.41
N VAL A 83 -4.53 -1.98 0.66
CA VAL A 83 -5.42 -0.85 0.41
C VAL A 83 -6.75 -1.09 1.11
N ALA A 84 -7.22 -0.11 1.89
CA ALA A 84 -8.56 -0.12 2.45
C ALA A 84 -9.60 0.21 1.37
N LEU A 85 -10.53 -0.70 1.14
CA LEU A 85 -11.63 -0.57 0.17
C LEU A 85 -12.96 -0.70 0.88
N TYR A 86 -13.91 0.11 0.41
CA TYR A 86 -15.29 0.06 0.87
C TYR A 86 -16.17 -0.48 -0.26
N PRO A 87 -16.99 -1.51 -0.01
CA PRO A 87 -17.96 -1.97 -1.01
C PRO A 87 -18.93 -0.85 -1.39
N VAL A 88 -19.16 -0.67 -2.69
CA VAL A 88 -20.20 0.24 -3.20
C VAL A 88 -21.33 -0.60 -3.78
N SER A 89 -22.53 -0.52 -3.21
CA SER A 89 -23.66 -1.39 -3.57
C SER A 89 -23.32 -2.89 -3.52
N GLY A 90 -22.45 -3.26 -2.56
CA GLY A 90 -21.95 -4.63 -2.36
C GLY A 90 -20.83 -5.08 -3.31
N VAL A 91 -20.28 -4.20 -4.15
CA VAL A 91 -19.18 -4.51 -5.08
C VAL A 91 -17.89 -3.85 -4.61
N LEU A 92 -16.84 -4.66 -4.43
CA LEU A 92 -15.46 -4.16 -4.26
C LEU A 92 -14.89 -3.81 -5.63
N THR A 93 -14.29 -2.62 -5.77
CA THR A 93 -13.67 -2.16 -7.02
C THR A 93 -12.18 -1.88 -6.79
N VAL A 94 -11.32 -2.58 -7.54
CA VAL A 94 -9.86 -2.41 -7.52
C VAL A 94 -9.36 -1.92 -8.87
N SER A 95 -8.32 -1.11 -8.87
CA SER A 95 -7.54 -0.80 -10.08
C SER A 95 -6.12 -1.31 -9.89
N LEU A 96 -5.68 -2.23 -10.75
CA LEU A 96 -4.36 -2.84 -10.72
C LEU A 96 -3.48 -2.18 -11.81
N ASN A 97 -2.40 -1.52 -11.41
CA ASN A 97 -1.41 -1.03 -12.35
C ASN A 97 -0.39 -2.13 -12.67
N TRP A 98 -0.70 -2.93 -13.68
CA TRP A 98 0.07 -4.14 -13.97
C TRP A 98 1.53 -3.87 -14.33
N PRO A 99 1.87 -2.93 -15.24
CA PRO A 99 3.26 -2.60 -15.53
C PRO A 99 4.05 -2.21 -14.28
N THR A 100 3.46 -1.43 -13.37
CA THR A 100 4.13 -0.97 -12.14
C THR A 100 4.27 -2.09 -11.11
N ILE A 101 3.24 -2.94 -10.97
CA ILE A 101 3.29 -4.19 -10.20
C ILE A 101 4.36 -5.14 -10.76
N THR A 102 4.64 -5.15 -12.06
CA THR A 102 5.65 -6.05 -12.65
C THR A 102 7.06 -5.47 -12.71
N ALA A 103 7.23 -4.16 -12.96
CA ALA A 103 8.55 -3.54 -13.15
C ALA A 103 9.28 -3.33 -11.82
N ALA A 104 8.62 -2.79 -10.79
CA ALA A 104 9.21 -2.65 -9.46
C ALA A 104 9.50 -4.03 -8.85
N VAL A 105 8.57 -4.97 -9.02
CA VAL A 105 8.69 -6.34 -8.51
C VAL A 105 9.81 -7.10 -9.21
N ARG A 106 9.87 -7.22 -10.54
CA ARG A 106 10.80 -8.16 -11.20
C ARG A 106 12.28 -7.89 -10.89
N GLU A 107 12.72 -6.63 -10.78
CA GLU A 107 14.12 -6.31 -10.47
C GLU A 107 14.48 -6.49 -8.98
N ALA A 108 13.57 -6.16 -8.06
CA ALA A 108 13.82 -6.35 -6.62
C ALA A 108 13.46 -7.76 -6.12
N PHE A 109 12.64 -8.51 -6.85
CA PHE A 109 12.14 -9.82 -6.42
C PHE A 109 13.17 -10.93 -6.44
N ILE A 110 14.19 -10.86 -7.28
CA ILE A 110 15.26 -11.86 -7.20
C ILE A 110 15.89 -11.79 -5.80
N GLY A 111 16.07 -10.56 -5.28
CA GLY A 111 16.48 -10.32 -3.90
C GLY A 111 15.40 -10.70 -2.89
N LEU A 112 14.16 -10.27 -3.08
CA LEU A 112 13.07 -10.46 -2.11
C LEU A 112 12.61 -11.92 -2.01
N ASP A 113 12.49 -12.67 -3.09
CA ASP A 113 12.15 -14.10 -3.06
C ASP A 113 13.28 -14.90 -2.39
N THR A 114 14.54 -14.61 -2.74
CA THR A 114 15.70 -15.20 -2.07
C THR A 114 15.74 -14.80 -0.59
N TYR A 115 15.39 -13.56 -0.25
CA TYR A 115 15.34 -13.06 1.13
C TYR A 115 14.19 -13.67 1.90
N LEU A 116 12.97 -13.73 1.37
CA LEU A 116 11.83 -14.37 2.02
C LEU A 116 12.09 -15.87 2.16
N GLY A 117 12.58 -16.54 1.12
CA GLY A 117 12.98 -17.94 1.15
C GLY A 117 14.06 -18.22 2.18
N ASN A 118 15.12 -17.40 2.27
CA ASN A 118 16.17 -17.59 3.28
C ASN A 118 15.73 -17.18 4.68
N SER A 119 15.18 -15.98 4.84
CA SER A 119 14.86 -15.38 6.15
C SER A 119 13.66 -16.03 6.80
N LEU A 120 12.63 -16.41 6.04
CA LEU A 120 11.46 -17.11 6.59
C LEU A 120 11.70 -18.62 6.79
N ALA A 121 12.69 -19.23 6.12
CA ALA A 121 13.00 -20.65 6.29
C ALA A 121 14.10 -20.94 7.33
N ARG A 122 14.99 -19.98 7.63
CA ARG A 122 16.11 -20.18 8.58
C ARG A 122 15.68 -20.08 10.04
N THR A 123 14.59 -19.39 10.32
CA THR A 123 14.10 -19.17 11.67
C THR A 123 12.85 -20.03 11.88
N ALA A 124 12.85 -20.90 12.89
CA ALA A 124 11.63 -21.57 13.28
C ALA A 124 10.76 -20.58 14.07
N PRO A 125 9.48 -20.38 13.71
CA PRO A 125 8.59 -19.59 14.55
C PRO A 125 8.46 -20.24 15.93
N TYR A 126 8.27 -19.41 16.95
CA TYR A 126 7.82 -19.93 18.24
C TYR A 126 6.47 -20.66 18.10
N ALA A 127 6.23 -21.66 18.94
CA ALA A 127 4.94 -22.34 18.98
C ALA A 127 3.81 -21.30 19.09
N GLY A 128 2.79 -21.41 18.24
CA GLY A 128 1.68 -20.46 18.15
C GLY A 128 1.96 -19.13 17.41
N ARG A 129 3.21 -18.88 16.97
CA ARG A 129 3.60 -17.67 16.23
C ARG A 129 3.82 -17.96 14.74
N LEU A 130 3.76 -16.91 13.93
CA LEU A 130 4.09 -16.91 12.51
C LEU A 130 5.22 -15.92 12.25
N LEU A 131 6.17 -16.32 11.41
CA LEU A 131 7.10 -15.36 10.81
C LEU A 131 6.40 -14.62 9.69
N GLY A 132 6.69 -13.34 9.56
CA GLY A 132 6.24 -12.63 8.39
C GLY A 132 6.83 -11.25 8.21
N VAL A 133 6.56 -10.71 7.04
CA VAL A 133 6.94 -9.37 6.62
C VAL A 133 5.67 -8.56 6.39
N VAL A 134 5.52 -7.42 7.07
CA VAL A 134 4.37 -6.53 6.84
C VAL A 134 4.39 -6.09 5.39
N VAL A 135 3.27 -6.28 4.68
CA VAL A 135 3.24 -6.11 3.23
C VAL A 135 3.62 -4.67 2.82
N GLY A 136 3.20 -3.66 3.61
CA GLY A 136 3.57 -2.26 3.40
C GLY A 136 5.06 -1.93 3.63
N SER A 137 5.85 -2.80 4.25
CA SER A 137 7.30 -2.61 4.46
C SER A 137 8.15 -2.99 3.25
N LEU A 138 7.54 -3.57 2.21
CA LEU A 138 8.19 -3.92 0.95
C LEU A 138 8.58 -2.70 0.10
N LEU A 139 8.16 -1.50 0.50
CA LEU A 139 8.49 -0.24 -0.17
C LEU A 139 9.07 0.74 0.86
N PRO A 140 10.14 1.49 0.53
CA PRO A 140 10.68 2.51 1.41
C PRO A 140 9.68 3.65 1.58
N GLY A 141 9.46 4.06 2.83
CA GLY A 141 8.41 4.99 3.24
C GLY A 141 8.56 6.46 2.79
N GLN A 142 9.44 6.78 1.84
CA GLN A 142 9.66 8.16 1.39
C GLN A 142 9.14 8.47 -0.02
N ILE A 143 8.70 7.48 -0.82
CA ILE A 143 8.34 7.71 -2.24
C ILE A 143 7.05 6.99 -2.67
N ALA A 144 6.32 6.30 -1.79
CA ALA A 144 5.01 5.77 -2.16
C ALA A 144 3.97 6.91 -2.03
N PRO A 145 3.40 7.46 -3.12
CA PRO A 145 2.25 8.34 -2.99
C PRO A 145 1.13 7.56 -2.32
N ASP A 146 0.46 8.18 -1.33
CA ASP A 146 -0.72 7.60 -0.72
C ASP A 146 -1.68 7.14 -1.82
N PRO A 147 -2.26 5.93 -1.71
CA PRO A 147 -3.20 5.45 -2.71
C PRO A 147 -4.31 6.48 -2.87
N LYS A 148 -4.46 7.03 -4.07
CA LYS A 148 -5.48 8.04 -4.35
C LYS A 148 -6.85 7.38 -4.21
N PHE A 149 -7.55 7.70 -3.13
CA PHE A 149 -8.92 7.29 -2.90
C PHE A 149 -9.85 8.20 -3.71
N SER A 150 -10.77 7.62 -4.48
CA SER A 150 -11.84 8.38 -5.14
C SER A 150 -13.20 8.18 -4.47
N TYR A 151 -13.22 7.67 -3.23
CA TYR A 151 -14.45 7.47 -2.46
C TYR A 151 -15.06 8.79 -2.03
N ASN A 152 -16.31 9.03 -2.45
CA ASN A 152 -17.14 9.95 -1.72
C ASN A 152 -17.68 9.21 -0.49
N LEU A 153 -16.97 9.32 0.65
CA LEU A 153 -17.38 8.74 1.92
C LEU A 153 -18.67 9.37 2.50
N LYS A 154 -19.43 10.16 1.74
CA LYS A 154 -20.79 10.60 2.09
C LYS A 154 -21.88 9.89 1.27
N ASP A 155 -21.52 9.17 0.21
CA ASP A 155 -22.46 8.41 -0.60
C ASP A 155 -23.11 7.28 0.26
N PRO A 156 -24.45 7.20 0.33
CA PRO A 156 -25.16 6.16 1.09
C PRO A 156 -24.97 4.75 0.51
N LEU A 157 -24.50 4.61 -0.73
CA LEU A 157 -24.21 3.32 -1.35
C LEU A 157 -22.87 2.72 -0.91
N VAL A 158 -22.04 3.50 -0.22
CA VAL A 158 -20.74 3.07 0.31
C VAL A 158 -20.95 2.44 1.69
N ASP A 159 -20.61 1.16 1.82
CA ASP A 159 -20.58 0.46 3.11
C ASP A 159 -19.30 0.82 3.88
N LYS A 160 -19.38 1.90 4.67
CA LYS A 160 -18.27 2.46 5.45
C LYS A 160 -17.96 1.64 6.70
N ASP A 161 -18.93 0.87 7.17
CA ASP A 161 -18.83 0.10 8.41
C ASP A 161 -18.09 -1.22 8.21
N ASN A 162 -18.00 -1.71 6.97
CA ASN A 162 -17.32 -2.96 6.62
C ASN A 162 -16.19 -2.76 5.58
N PRO A 163 -15.07 -2.09 5.96
CA PRO A 163 -13.91 -2.01 5.09
C PRO A 163 -13.24 -3.37 4.88
N TYR A 164 -12.60 -3.51 3.72
CA TYR A 164 -11.74 -4.63 3.38
C TYR A 164 -10.33 -4.13 3.06
N SER A 165 -9.32 -4.80 3.58
CA SER A 165 -7.94 -4.66 3.13
C SER A 165 -7.73 -5.56 1.92
N VAL A 166 -7.37 -4.97 0.78
CA VAL A 166 -7.02 -5.73 -0.42
C VAL A 166 -5.56 -5.57 -0.73
N THR A 167 -4.89 -6.70 -0.92
CA THR A 167 -3.47 -6.78 -1.28
C THR A 167 -3.33 -7.59 -2.56
N ALA A 168 -2.53 -7.09 -3.51
CA ALA A 168 -2.22 -7.78 -4.75
C ALA A 168 -0.71 -8.07 -4.83
N LEU A 169 -0.36 -9.28 -5.26
CA LEU A 169 1.01 -9.74 -5.45
C LEU A 169 1.11 -10.50 -6.78
N PRO A 170 2.24 -10.46 -7.49
CA PRO A 170 2.46 -11.35 -8.62
C PRO A 170 2.36 -12.81 -8.20
N ALA A 171 1.69 -13.64 -9.01
CA ALA A 171 1.48 -15.05 -8.67
C ALA A 171 2.80 -15.82 -8.49
N GLU A 172 3.85 -15.42 -9.22
CA GLU A 172 5.23 -15.94 -9.09
C GLU A 172 5.81 -15.80 -7.67
N LEU A 173 5.37 -14.82 -6.86
CA LEU A 173 5.76 -14.74 -5.44
C LEU A 173 5.14 -15.86 -4.63
N VAL A 174 3.87 -16.12 -4.93
CA VAL A 174 2.96 -16.87 -4.06
C VAL A 174 3.08 -18.36 -4.32
N THR A 175 3.34 -18.76 -5.56
CA THR A 175 3.44 -20.16 -5.96
C THR A 175 4.69 -20.41 -6.79
N SER A 176 5.22 -21.63 -6.70
CA SER A 176 6.30 -22.13 -7.57
C SER A 176 5.78 -22.74 -8.87
N VAL A 177 4.45 -22.81 -9.07
CA VAL A 177 3.86 -23.27 -10.34
C VAL A 177 4.21 -22.27 -11.45
N PRO A 178 4.77 -22.71 -12.59
CA PRO A 178 5.07 -21.82 -13.71
C PRO A 178 3.84 -21.04 -14.16
N VAL A 179 4.01 -19.76 -14.48
CA VAL A 179 2.89 -18.86 -14.82
C VAL A 179 2.01 -19.40 -15.95
N ALA A 180 2.62 -20.04 -16.95
CA ALA A 180 1.91 -20.64 -18.08
C ALA A 180 1.04 -21.85 -17.69
N ASP A 181 1.30 -22.46 -16.54
CA ASP A 181 0.61 -23.63 -16.02
C ASP A 181 -0.43 -23.28 -14.96
N ILE A 182 -0.36 -22.10 -14.34
CA ILE A 182 -1.36 -21.63 -13.37
C ILE A 182 -2.80 -21.72 -13.93
N PRO A 183 -3.12 -21.22 -15.14
CA PRO A 183 -4.47 -21.27 -15.70
C PRO A 183 -5.01 -22.69 -15.96
N LYS A 184 -4.13 -23.70 -16.00
CA LYS A 184 -4.50 -25.10 -16.25
C LYS A 184 -5.04 -25.78 -14.99
N ASN A 185 -4.86 -25.17 -13.82
CA ASN A 185 -5.23 -25.73 -12.53
C ASN A 185 -6.41 -24.97 -11.92
N THR A 186 -7.25 -25.66 -11.14
CA THR A 186 -8.34 -25.02 -10.35
C THR A 186 -7.85 -24.47 -9.02
N THR A 187 -6.75 -25.03 -8.50
CA THR A 187 -6.04 -24.56 -7.31
C THR A 187 -4.54 -24.73 -7.54
N VAL A 188 -3.73 -23.90 -6.91
CA VAL A 188 -2.27 -24.05 -6.92
C VAL A 188 -1.72 -23.98 -5.50
N PRO A 189 -0.67 -24.75 -5.19
CA PRO A 189 -0.03 -24.68 -3.88
C PRO A 189 0.70 -23.34 -3.71
N ALA A 190 0.38 -22.64 -2.64
CA ALA A 190 1.09 -21.44 -2.23
C ALA A 190 2.25 -21.79 -1.28
N ARG A 191 3.37 -21.08 -1.42
CA ARG A 191 4.50 -21.07 -0.50
C ARG A 191 4.42 -19.94 0.53
N VAL A 192 3.74 -18.85 0.17
CA VAL A 192 3.49 -17.71 1.05
C VAL A 192 2.06 -17.20 0.88
N LEU A 193 1.48 -16.62 1.93
CA LEU A 193 0.19 -15.92 1.87
C LEU A 193 0.32 -14.53 2.50
N ALA A 194 -0.32 -13.54 1.87
CA ALA A 194 -0.63 -12.28 2.53
C ALA A 194 -1.90 -12.48 3.36
N GLN A 195 -1.74 -12.74 4.65
CA GLN A 195 -2.84 -13.01 5.59
C GLN A 195 -2.80 -12.07 6.79
N ALA A 196 -3.94 -11.85 7.42
CA ALA A 196 -3.99 -11.11 8.67
C ALA A 196 -3.29 -11.87 9.79
N VAL A 197 -2.46 -11.15 10.54
CA VAL A 197 -1.78 -11.64 11.74
C VAL A 197 -2.02 -10.67 12.88
N ILE A 198 -1.72 -11.07 14.11
CA ILE A 198 -1.85 -10.18 15.28
C ILE A 198 -0.48 -9.63 15.65
N ASP A 199 -0.36 -8.30 15.62
CA ASP A 199 0.75 -7.56 16.19
C ASP A 199 0.41 -7.18 17.63
N GLU A 200 1.04 -7.90 18.58
CA GLU A 200 0.77 -7.73 20.01
C GLU A 200 1.26 -6.40 20.58
N LEU A 201 2.30 -5.81 19.97
CA LEU A 201 2.89 -4.54 20.42
C LEU A 201 2.04 -3.39 19.91
N ALA A 202 1.76 -3.39 18.61
CA ALA A 202 0.92 -2.37 18.01
C ALA A 202 -0.56 -2.51 18.42
N GLN A 203 -0.96 -3.66 18.98
CA GLN A 203 -2.36 -4.03 19.23
C GLN A 203 -3.23 -3.93 17.97
N THR A 204 -2.66 -4.28 16.81
CA THR A 204 -3.31 -4.20 15.49
C THR A 204 -3.38 -5.56 14.81
N ARG A 205 -4.18 -5.65 13.73
CA ARG A 205 -4.28 -6.83 12.88
C ARG A 205 -3.78 -6.55 11.45
N PRO A 206 -2.45 -6.38 11.24
CA PRO A 206 -1.92 -6.09 9.91
C PRO A 206 -2.02 -7.31 8.98
N VAL A 207 -2.10 -7.04 7.67
CA VAL A 207 -1.85 -8.06 6.64
C VAL A 207 -0.34 -8.21 6.49
N THR A 208 0.13 -9.45 6.50
CA THR A 208 1.56 -9.80 6.51
C THR A 208 1.80 -10.96 5.54
N ILE A 209 2.91 -10.93 4.80
CA ILE A 209 3.37 -12.08 4.00
C ILE A 209 4.00 -13.10 4.94
N THR A 210 3.42 -14.28 4.98
CA THR A 210 3.81 -15.38 5.88
C THR A 210 4.08 -16.64 5.07
N PRO A 211 5.07 -17.47 5.45
CA PRO A 211 5.30 -18.75 4.81
C PRO A 211 4.20 -19.73 5.19
N VAL A 212 3.78 -20.56 4.24
CA VAL A 212 2.75 -21.58 4.46
C VAL A 212 3.18 -22.93 3.90
N LYS A 213 2.69 -24.01 4.51
CA LYS A 213 2.97 -25.37 4.05
C LYS A 213 2.00 -25.76 2.94
N SER A 214 2.35 -25.41 1.70
CA SER A 214 1.65 -25.86 0.49
C SER A 214 0.12 -25.67 0.56
N THR A 215 -0.34 -24.53 1.08
CA THR A 215 -1.77 -24.22 1.18
C THR A 215 -2.34 -24.04 -0.22
N LEU A 216 -3.41 -24.75 -0.55
CA LEU A 216 -4.06 -24.64 -1.86
C LEU A 216 -4.82 -23.31 -1.96
N VAL A 217 -4.44 -22.49 -2.95
CA VAL A 217 -5.11 -21.23 -3.28
C VAL A 217 -5.92 -21.44 -4.56
N PRO A 218 -7.20 -21.04 -4.60
CA PRO A 218 -8.04 -21.19 -5.78
C PRO A 218 -7.55 -20.30 -6.93
N VAL A 219 -7.60 -20.85 -8.15
CA VAL A 219 -7.41 -20.11 -9.39
C VAL A 219 -8.79 -19.70 -9.91
N VAL A 220 -9.05 -18.39 -9.91
CA VAL A 220 -10.34 -17.81 -10.28
C VAL A 220 -10.21 -17.14 -11.64
N LYS A 221 -11.01 -17.58 -12.60
CA LYS A 221 -11.07 -16.96 -13.92
C LYS A 221 -11.73 -15.59 -13.83
N ALA A 222 -11.01 -14.55 -14.24
CA ALA A 222 -11.52 -13.20 -14.33
C ALA A 222 -12.36 -13.07 -15.61
N GLN A 223 -13.65 -12.75 -15.47
CA GLN A 223 -14.58 -12.62 -16.58
C GLN A 223 -14.47 -11.22 -17.18
N LYS A 224 -14.34 -11.13 -18.51
CA LYS A 224 -14.38 -9.85 -19.22
C LYS A 224 -15.75 -9.20 -19.07
N THR A 225 -15.75 -7.88 -18.92
CA THR A 225 -16.97 -7.07 -19.03
C THR A 225 -17.07 -6.42 -20.41
N ASN A 226 -18.15 -5.67 -20.65
CA ASN A 226 -18.32 -4.88 -21.87
C ASN A 226 -17.32 -3.71 -21.98
N LYS A 227 -16.54 -3.44 -20.93
CA LYS A 227 -15.56 -2.36 -20.90
C LYS A 227 -14.15 -2.91 -21.03
N HIS A 228 -13.36 -2.24 -21.86
CA HIS A 228 -11.96 -2.58 -22.09
C HIS A 228 -11.17 -2.57 -20.78
N ASN A 229 -10.35 -3.60 -20.55
CA ASN A 229 -9.56 -3.82 -19.34
C ASN A 229 -10.36 -3.79 -18.01
N VAL A 230 -11.65 -4.13 -18.05
CA VAL A 230 -12.47 -4.28 -16.84
C VAL A 230 -12.97 -5.70 -16.76
N TYR A 231 -12.68 -6.34 -15.63
CA TYR A 231 -12.99 -7.73 -15.35
C TYR A 231 -13.80 -7.87 -14.06
N THR A 232 -14.44 -9.02 -13.87
CA THR A 232 -15.08 -9.42 -12.61
C THR A 232 -14.56 -10.78 -12.16
N ALA A 233 -14.34 -10.95 -10.85
CA ALA A 233 -13.90 -12.22 -10.29
C ALA A 233 -14.57 -12.50 -8.94
N GLN A 234 -15.03 -13.73 -8.74
CA GLN A 234 -15.59 -14.17 -7.46
C GLN A 234 -14.44 -14.53 -6.51
N VAL A 235 -14.04 -13.59 -5.65
CA VAL A 235 -12.94 -13.80 -4.68
C VAL A 235 -13.46 -14.12 -3.29
N VAL A 236 -14.48 -13.40 -2.82
CA VAL A 236 -15.08 -13.58 -1.49
C VAL A 236 -16.38 -14.35 -1.63
N PRO A 237 -16.52 -15.56 -1.05
CA PRO A 237 -17.78 -16.31 -1.08
C PRO A 237 -18.95 -15.48 -0.53
N GLY A 238 -20.10 -15.52 -1.20
CA GLY A 238 -21.32 -14.80 -0.77
C GLY A 238 -21.35 -13.29 -1.06
N MET A 239 -20.25 -12.68 -1.53
CA MET A 239 -20.24 -11.29 -2.02
C MET A 239 -20.47 -11.22 -3.53
N LYS A 240 -20.83 -10.04 -4.06
CA LYS A 240 -20.80 -9.82 -5.50
C LYS A 240 -19.36 -9.92 -6.02
N PRO A 241 -19.15 -10.36 -7.28
CA PRO A 241 -17.82 -10.41 -7.89
C PRO A 241 -17.07 -9.08 -7.76
N VAL A 242 -15.80 -9.15 -7.39
CA VAL A 242 -14.88 -8.02 -7.33
C VAL A 242 -14.69 -7.47 -8.74
N ARG A 243 -14.87 -6.16 -8.92
CA ARG A 243 -14.62 -5.46 -10.19
C ARG A 243 -13.17 -5.02 -10.25
N ILE A 244 -12.48 -5.40 -11.31
CA ILE A 244 -11.04 -5.21 -11.47
C ILE A 244 -10.79 -4.40 -12.73
N HIS A 245 -10.21 -3.21 -12.56
CA HIS A 245 -9.68 -2.40 -13.64
C HIS A 245 -8.19 -2.70 -13.79
N VAL A 246 -7.73 -3.02 -15.00
CA VAL A 246 -6.30 -3.21 -15.26
C VAL A 246 -5.79 -2.02 -16.05
N SER A 247 -4.87 -1.24 -15.48
CA SER A 247 -4.21 -0.18 -16.24
C SER A 247 -2.98 -0.73 -16.97
N SER A 248 -2.87 -0.36 -18.24
CA SER A 248 -1.76 -0.75 -19.13
C SER A 248 -0.64 0.31 -19.18
N TYR A 249 -0.83 1.46 -18.51
CA TYR A 249 0.14 2.54 -18.48
C TYR A 249 0.96 2.46 -17.18
N PRO A 250 2.30 2.38 -17.26
CA PRO A 250 3.14 2.47 -16.08
C PRO A 250 2.95 3.84 -15.41
N ASP A 251 2.80 3.86 -14.09
CA ASP A 251 2.89 5.12 -13.37
C ASP A 251 4.33 5.63 -13.47
N LYS A 252 4.52 6.95 -13.62
CA LYS A 252 5.86 7.57 -13.65
C LYS A 252 6.60 7.49 -12.31
N SER A 253 5.99 6.91 -11.29
CA SER A 253 6.58 6.78 -9.96
C SER A 253 7.48 5.55 -9.91
N GLN A 254 8.79 5.77 -9.96
CA GLN A 254 9.79 4.74 -9.64
C GLN A 254 9.88 4.60 -8.12
N VAL A 255 9.16 3.64 -7.55
CA VAL A 255 9.39 3.22 -6.16
C VAL A 255 10.33 2.02 -6.19
N MET A 256 11.57 2.22 -5.71
CA MET A 256 12.49 1.10 -5.50
C MET A 256 11.99 0.24 -4.33
N PRO A 257 11.83 -1.08 -4.47
CA PRO A 257 11.38 -1.91 -3.36
C PRO A 257 12.44 -2.04 -2.27
N ASN A 258 11.98 -2.21 -1.04
CA ASN A 258 12.82 -2.62 0.07
C ASN A 258 13.18 -4.10 -0.11
N SER A 259 14.44 -4.37 -0.49
CA SER A 259 14.95 -5.72 -0.72
C SER A 259 15.27 -6.50 0.57
N THR A 260 15.30 -5.81 1.72
CA THR A 260 15.57 -6.40 3.04
C THR A 260 14.54 -5.94 4.08
N PRO A 261 13.25 -6.26 3.89
CA PRO A 261 12.21 -5.86 4.83
C PRO A 261 12.36 -6.62 6.16
N ALA A 262 12.07 -5.95 7.27
CA ALA A 262 12.21 -6.57 8.59
C ALA A 262 11.24 -7.76 8.76
N VAL A 263 11.79 -8.93 9.08
CA VAL A 263 10.99 -10.11 9.48
C VAL A 263 10.66 -10.01 10.95
N LYS A 264 9.38 -10.13 11.29
CA LYS A 264 8.89 -10.15 12.68
C LYS A 264 8.12 -11.43 12.97
N GLN A 265 7.96 -11.73 14.25
CA GLN A 265 7.11 -12.83 14.71
C GLN A 265 5.75 -12.29 15.18
N TYR A 266 4.67 -12.82 14.64
CA TYR A 266 3.30 -12.43 14.97
C TYR A 266 2.57 -13.56 15.67
N LEU A 267 1.52 -13.25 16.41
CA LEU A 267 0.60 -14.29 16.87
C LEU A 267 -0.24 -14.76 15.69
N SER A 268 -0.40 -16.08 15.58
CA SER A 268 -1.35 -16.66 14.64
C SER A 268 -2.76 -16.23 15.05
N HIS A 269 -3.57 -15.81 14.09
CA HIS A 269 -5.00 -15.69 14.31
C HIS A 269 -5.69 -16.78 13.49
N PRO A 270 -6.53 -17.64 14.11
CA PRO A 270 -7.43 -18.47 13.32
C PRO A 270 -8.34 -17.52 12.55
N ASP A 271 -8.06 -17.38 11.27
CA ASP A 271 -8.80 -16.49 10.42
C ASP A 271 -10.13 -17.19 10.09
N GLU A 272 -11.18 -16.86 10.86
CA GLU A 272 -12.52 -17.45 10.79
C GLU A 272 -13.25 -17.10 9.47
N GLY A 273 -12.59 -17.36 8.33
CA GLY A 273 -13.07 -17.00 7.00
C GLY A 273 -13.08 -15.50 6.72
N ARG A 274 -12.21 -14.71 7.35
CA ARG A 274 -12.18 -13.24 7.16
C ARG A 274 -11.18 -12.78 6.09
N SER A 275 -10.23 -13.62 5.70
CA SER A 275 -9.32 -13.41 4.58
C SER A 275 -9.60 -14.44 3.50
N HIS A 276 -9.69 -13.96 2.27
CA HIS A 276 -9.93 -14.78 1.10
C HIS A 276 -8.79 -14.58 0.13
N HIS A 277 -8.24 -15.70 -0.34
CA HIS A 277 -7.09 -15.74 -1.21
C HIS A 277 -7.50 -16.31 -2.55
N ALA A 278 -7.05 -15.69 -3.64
CA ALA A 278 -7.28 -16.20 -4.98
C ALA A 278 -6.13 -15.79 -5.91
N ILE A 279 -5.85 -16.64 -6.90
CA ILE A 279 -5.04 -16.26 -8.06
C ILE A 279 -5.98 -16.00 -9.22
N LEU A 280 -6.00 -14.76 -9.69
CA LEU A 280 -6.84 -14.29 -10.78
C LEU A 280 -6.20 -14.65 -12.12
N ASP A 281 -6.89 -15.44 -12.92
CA ASP A 281 -6.51 -15.79 -14.28
C ASP A 281 -7.26 -14.88 -15.28
N PHE A 282 -6.51 -14.02 -15.97
CA PHE A 282 -7.02 -13.13 -17.00
C PHE A 282 -6.91 -13.73 -18.43
N GLY A 283 -6.60 -15.03 -18.53
CA GLY A 283 -6.35 -15.68 -19.80
C GLY A 283 -5.08 -15.15 -20.47
N ARG A 284 -5.20 -14.68 -21.71
CA ARG A 284 -4.05 -14.18 -22.50
C ARG A 284 -3.83 -12.68 -22.40
N ASP A 285 -4.74 -11.94 -21.77
CA ASP A 285 -4.69 -10.47 -21.77
C ASP A 285 -3.69 -9.94 -20.74
N HIS A 286 -3.61 -10.58 -19.57
CA HIS A 286 -2.71 -10.22 -18.47
C HIS A 286 -2.17 -11.46 -17.77
N ALA A 287 -0.99 -11.35 -17.14
CA ALA A 287 -0.48 -12.47 -16.35
C ALA A 287 -1.29 -12.65 -15.05
N PRO A 288 -1.33 -13.88 -14.50
CA PRO A 288 -2.02 -14.17 -13.26
C PRO A 288 -1.55 -13.34 -12.05
N VAL A 289 -2.51 -12.94 -11.20
CA VAL A 289 -2.27 -12.10 -10.02
C VAL A 289 -2.85 -12.73 -8.79
N TYR A 290 -2.06 -12.86 -7.73
CA TYR A 290 -2.58 -13.21 -6.42
C TYR A 290 -3.26 -11.99 -5.78
N VAL A 291 -4.45 -12.19 -5.23
CA VAL A 291 -5.18 -11.21 -4.44
C VAL A 291 -5.56 -11.81 -3.09
N SER A 292 -5.32 -11.04 -2.03
CA SER A 292 -5.85 -11.28 -0.70
C SER A 292 -6.87 -10.21 -0.36
N VAL A 293 -8.09 -10.62 0.00
CA VAL A 293 -9.18 -9.74 0.45
C VAL A 293 -9.48 -10.09 1.90
N THR A 294 -9.13 -9.18 2.81
CA THR A 294 -9.22 -9.38 4.25
C THR A 294 -10.18 -8.38 4.86
N LYS A 295 -11.23 -8.83 5.56
CA LYS A 295 -12.12 -7.93 6.30
C LYS A 295 -11.34 -7.19 7.39
N GLN A 296 -11.47 -5.87 7.42
CA GLN A 296 -10.90 -5.03 8.47
C GLN A 296 -11.84 -4.99 9.67
N LEU A 297 -11.24 -4.92 10.86
CA LEU A 297 -11.97 -4.78 12.11
C LEU A 297 -11.89 -3.33 12.58
N LYS A 298 -12.80 -2.94 13.46
CA LYS A 298 -12.68 -1.64 14.11
C LYS A 298 -11.47 -1.65 15.04
N PRO A 299 -10.77 -0.52 15.25
CA PRO A 299 -9.58 -0.47 16.11
C PRO A 299 -9.80 -1.06 17.52
N GLU A 300 -10.98 -0.83 18.10
CA GLU A 300 -11.34 -1.39 19.41
C GLU A 300 -11.46 -2.93 19.40
N GLU A 301 -11.96 -3.49 18.30
CA GLU A 301 -12.10 -4.94 18.11
C GLU A 301 -10.73 -5.59 17.87
N GLU A 302 -9.86 -4.95 17.08
CA GLU A 302 -8.48 -5.41 16.87
C GLU A 302 -7.72 -5.46 18.20
N LYS A 303 -7.83 -4.40 19.00
CA LYS A 303 -7.18 -4.34 20.31
C LYS A 303 -7.67 -5.44 21.24
N LYS A 304 -9.00 -5.63 21.35
CA LYS A 304 -9.59 -6.72 22.16
C LYS A 304 -9.13 -8.09 21.68
N LEU A 305 -9.07 -8.28 20.36
CA LEU A 305 -8.62 -9.53 19.76
C LEU A 305 -7.14 -9.79 20.06
N ALA A 306 -6.29 -8.78 19.90
CA ALA A 306 -4.85 -8.88 20.19
C ALA A 306 -4.60 -9.22 21.66
N GLU A 307 -5.30 -8.56 22.58
CA GLU A 307 -5.21 -8.85 24.01
C GLU A 307 -5.68 -10.26 24.37
N LYS A 308 -6.77 -10.73 23.75
CA LYS A 308 -7.29 -12.09 23.96
C LYS A 308 -6.32 -13.15 23.44
N ALA A 309 -5.92 -13.04 22.17
CA ALA A 309 -5.01 -13.99 21.52
C ALA A 309 -3.69 -14.09 22.27
N ARG A 310 -3.20 -12.96 22.80
CA ARG A 310 -2.00 -12.93 23.62
C ARG A 310 -2.16 -13.65 24.95
N LYS A 311 -3.28 -13.45 25.65
CA LYS A 311 -3.54 -14.15 26.92
C LYS A 311 -3.60 -15.66 26.71
N GLU A 312 -4.29 -16.11 25.67
CA GLU A 312 -4.39 -17.52 25.29
C GLU A 312 -3.01 -18.08 24.94
N TRP A 313 -2.25 -17.37 24.09
CA TRP A 313 -0.91 -17.80 23.72
C TRP A 313 0.03 -17.93 24.92
N VAL A 314 0.05 -16.95 25.83
CA VAL A 314 0.88 -16.99 27.05
C VAL A 314 0.51 -18.17 27.95
N ALA A 315 -0.79 -18.46 28.08
CA ALA A 315 -1.26 -19.58 28.89
C ALA A 315 -0.80 -20.93 28.32
N ASP A 316 -0.86 -21.07 26.99
CA ASP A 316 -0.57 -22.33 26.30
C ASP A 316 0.92 -22.50 25.95
N ASN A 317 1.74 -21.43 25.99
CA ASN A 317 3.12 -21.43 25.47
C ASN A 317 4.13 -20.78 26.43
N SER A 318 4.13 -21.17 27.71
CA SER A 318 5.06 -20.62 28.73
C SER A 318 6.54 -20.68 28.33
N VAL A 319 7.00 -21.79 27.73
CA VAL A 319 8.37 -21.94 27.19
C VAL A 319 8.61 -21.00 26.00
N GLY A 320 7.57 -20.75 25.18
CA GLY A 320 7.63 -19.79 24.08
C GLY A 320 7.88 -18.37 24.58
N VAL A 321 7.23 -17.95 25.67
CA VAL A 321 7.43 -16.63 26.30
C VAL A 321 8.88 -16.44 26.75
N ILE A 322 9.48 -17.45 27.37
CA ILE A 322 10.88 -17.39 27.84
C ILE A 322 11.84 -17.23 26.65
N LYS A 323 11.63 -17.98 25.57
CA LYS A 323 12.48 -17.87 24.37
C LYS A 323 12.33 -16.50 23.70
N VAL A 324 11.11 -15.99 23.57
CA VAL A 324 10.85 -14.63 23.06
C VAL A 324 11.61 -13.59 23.89
N LEU A 325 11.60 -13.70 25.22
CA LEU A 325 12.34 -12.79 26.09
C LEU A 325 13.86 -12.87 25.89
N ALA A 326 14.41 -14.07 25.73
CA ALA A 326 15.84 -14.27 25.45
C ALA A 326 16.26 -13.66 24.10
N ASP A 327 15.46 -13.84 23.07
CA ASP A 327 15.69 -13.23 21.76
C ASP A 327 15.60 -11.71 21.80
N ILE A 328 14.61 -11.15 22.51
CA ILE A 328 14.48 -9.70 22.67
C ILE A 328 15.72 -9.13 23.37
N ASN A 329 16.22 -9.78 24.42
CA ASN A 329 17.46 -9.34 25.08
C ASN A 329 18.67 -9.39 24.14
N THR A 330 18.79 -10.45 23.35
CA THR A 330 19.87 -10.58 22.35
C THR A 330 19.77 -9.50 21.27
N LEU A 331 18.55 -9.21 20.81
CA LEU A 331 18.26 -8.16 19.86
C LEU A 331 18.68 -6.79 20.41
N ILE A 332 18.23 -6.43 21.62
CA ILE A 332 18.58 -5.15 22.28
C ILE A 332 20.10 -4.98 22.32
N ILE A 333 20.85 -5.99 22.80
CA ILE A 333 22.32 -5.93 22.88
C ILE A 333 22.94 -5.70 21.48
N SER A 334 22.46 -6.42 20.47
CA SER A 334 22.97 -6.29 19.10
C SER A 334 22.67 -4.91 18.49
N THR A 335 21.47 -4.37 18.74
CA THR A 335 21.01 -3.09 18.23
C THR A 335 21.72 -1.93 18.94
N GLU A 336 21.95 -2.02 20.25
CA GLU A 336 22.78 -1.06 21.01
C GLU A 336 24.21 -0.99 20.46
N LYS A 337 24.81 -2.15 20.13
CA LYS A 337 26.13 -2.21 19.50
C LYS A 337 26.13 -1.53 18.11
N GLN A 338 25.10 -1.75 17.31
CA GLN A 338 24.94 -1.09 16.00
C GLN A 338 24.76 0.43 16.16
N MET A 339 23.95 0.87 17.12
CA MET A 339 23.76 2.28 17.43
C MET A 339 25.10 2.94 17.80
N SER A 340 25.85 2.32 18.70
CA SER A 340 27.16 2.82 19.14
C SER A 340 28.13 2.96 17.95
N ALA A 341 28.18 1.95 17.07
CA ALA A 341 29.02 1.98 15.88
C ALA A 341 28.63 3.14 14.93
N LYS A 342 27.34 3.32 14.62
CA LYS A 342 26.86 4.41 13.75
C LYS A 342 27.02 5.79 14.38
N GLN A 343 26.87 5.92 15.71
CA GLN A 343 27.15 7.17 16.41
C GLN A 343 28.63 7.55 16.30
N GLN A 344 29.53 6.58 16.41
CA GLN A 344 30.96 6.83 16.22
C GLN A 344 31.28 7.23 14.79
N GLU A 345 30.68 6.57 13.79
CA GLU A 345 30.85 6.92 12.38
C GLU A 345 30.35 8.35 12.09
N LEU A 346 29.19 8.72 12.64
CA LEU A 346 28.63 10.06 12.53
C LEU A 346 29.59 11.11 13.11
N ARG A 347 30.15 10.86 14.31
CA ARG A 347 31.15 11.75 14.93
C ARG A 347 32.39 11.90 14.05
N ASN A 348 32.90 10.80 13.49
CA ASN A 348 34.04 10.84 12.59
C ASN A 348 33.75 11.67 11.34
N LYS A 349 32.55 11.54 10.75
CA LYS A 349 32.14 12.33 9.57
C LYS A 349 31.91 13.81 9.89
N GLN A 350 31.40 14.12 11.07
CA GLN A 350 31.29 15.50 11.55
C GLN A 350 32.67 16.13 11.76
N ALA A 351 33.64 15.37 12.29
CA ALA A 351 35.03 15.82 12.41
C ALA A 351 35.66 16.04 11.03
N GLU A 352 35.47 15.13 10.07
CA GLU A 352 35.94 15.27 8.68
C GLU A 352 35.39 16.55 8.02
N LEU A 353 34.11 16.86 8.27
CA LEU A 353 33.47 18.09 7.78
C LEU A 353 34.10 19.35 8.39
N GLN A 354 34.43 19.31 9.69
CA GLN A 354 35.10 20.40 10.39
C GLN A 354 36.53 20.61 9.88
N ASP A 355 37.28 19.55 9.63
CA ASP A 355 38.65 19.66 9.13
C ASP A 355 38.70 20.14 7.67
N LEU A 356 37.74 19.72 6.83
CA LEU A 356 37.57 20.27 5.48
C LEU A 356 37.29 21.78 5.44
N SER A 357 36.69 22.32 6.50
CA SER A 357 36.47 23.77 6.60
C SER A 357 37.77 24.54 6.81
N LYS A 358 38.81 23.89 7.36
CA LYS A 358 40.12 24.47 7.65
C LYS A 358 41.13 24.23 6.52
N GLU A 359 40.92 23.22 5.69
CA GLU A 359 41.85 22.80 4.63
C GLU A 359 41.86 23.80 3.45
N LEU A 360 43.05 24.21 2.99
CA LEU A 360 43.21 25.05 1.79
C LEU A 360 43.00 24.21 0.52
N MET A 361 41.80 24.32 -0.06
CA MET A 361 41.39 23.61 -1.28
C MET A 361 40.69 24.56 -2.26
N VAL A 362 40.69 24.21 -3.55
CA VAL A 362 39.89 24.90 -4.58
C VAL A 362 38.40 24.84 -4.20
N LYS A 363 37.72 25.99 -4.20
CA LYS A 363 36.33 26.14 -3.71
C LYS A 363 35.36 25.07 -4.24
N ASN A 364 35.37 24.80 -5.54
CA ASN A 364 34.49 23.80 -6.15
C ASN A 364 34.74 22.37 -5.65
N ALA A 365 36.00 22.01 -5.37
CA ALA A 365 36.35 20.70 -4.83
C ALA A 365 35.90 20.56 -3.37
N ARG A 366 36.10 21.62 -2.57
CA ARG A 366 35.63 21.69 -1.18
C ARG A 366 34.11 21.58 -1.10
N ASP A 367 33.39 22.31 -1.95
CA ASP A 367 31.91 22.29 -1.99
C ASP A 367 31.34 20.94 -2.46
N LYS A 368 32.04 20.23 -3.36
CA LYS A 368 31.68 18.86 -3.75
C LYS A 368 31.83 17.89 -2.57
N LYS A 369 33.00 17.88 -1.92
CA LYS A 369 33.29 16.96 -0.80
C LYS A 369 32.41 17.26 0.43
N LYS A 370 32.10 18.55 0.68
CA LYS A 370 31.15 18.97 1.71
C LYS A 370 29.75 18.41 1.46
N ARG A 371 29.28 18.41 0.21
CA ARG A 371 27.98 17.83 -0.16
C ARG A 371 27.97 16.31 0.07
N GLU A 372 29.01 15.60 -0.37
CA GLU A 372 29.13 14.16 -0.17
C GLU A 372 29.10 13.76 1.32
N ILE A 373 29.87 14.45 2.16
CA ILE A 373 29.88 14.20 3.61
C ILE A 373 28.52 14.53 4.24
N ASN A 374 27.89 15.65 3.85
CA ASN A 374 26.56 16.00 4.35
C ASN A 374 25.51 14.96 3.95
N THR A 375 25.57 14.40 2.74
CA THR A 375 24.70 13.29 2.32
C THR A 375 24.87 12.08 3.25
N VAL A 376 26.11 11.70 3.56
CA VAL A 376 26.40 10.59 4.47
C VAL A 376 25.92 10.90 5.90
N ILE A 377 26.15 12.11 6.41
CA ILE A 377 25.67 12.56 7.73
C ILE A 377 24.14 12.48 7.81
N ASN A 378 23.43 12.95 6.79
CA ASN A 378 21.97 12.89 6.74
C ASN A 378 21.47 11.45 6.76
N GLN A 379 22.11 10.55 5.99
CA GLN A 379 21.77 9.13 6.00
C GLN A 379 22.03 8.49 7.37
N LEU A 380 23.20 8.71 7.96
CA LEU A 380 23.54 8.19 9.30
C LEU A 380 22.58 8.71 10.37
N THR A 381 22.14 9.96 10.27
CA THR A 381 21.17 10.56 11.19
C THR A 381 19.80 9.89 11.06
N ALA A 382 19.34 9.64 9.83
CA ALA A 382 18.10 8.92 9.57
C ALA A 382 18.17 7.46 10.08
N ASP A 383 19.28 6.77 9.82
CA ASP A 383 19.52 5.42 10.32
C ASP A 383 19.51 5.36 11.84
N LEU A 384 20.16 6.31 12.53
CA LEU A 384 20.16 6.39 13.99
C LEU A 384 18.77 6.60 14.58
N SER A 385 17.95 7.43 13.94
CA SER A 385 16.54 7.62 14.32
C SER A 385 15.75 6.32 14.21
N ASN A 386 15.94 5.55 13.12
CA ASN A 386 15.31 4.25 12.94
C ASN A 386 15.76 3.24 14.01
N ILE A 387 17.07 3.17 14.30
CA ILE A 387 17.61 2.26 15.32
C ILE A 387 17.12 2.63 16.74
N GLN A 388 16.98 3.93 17.03
CA GLN A 388 16.38 4.38 18.30
C GLN A 388 14.94 3.91 18.45
N LYS A 389 14.15 3.98 17.37
CA LYS A 389 12.79 3.45 17.35
C LYS A 389 12.78 1.94 17.57
N ASP A 390 13.65 1.19 16.88
CA ASP A 390 13.73 -0.26 17.03
C ASP A 390 14.10 -0.69 18.47
N LEU A 391 14.98 0.07 19.15
CA LEU A 391 15.29 -0.16 20.57
C LEU A 391 14.09 0.12 21.47
N ALA A 392 13.35 1.20 21.22
CA ALA A 392 12.16 1.53 22.01
C ALA A 392 11.09 0.43 21.88
N ASP A 393 10.82 -0.02 20.65
CA ASP A 393 9.89 -1.12 20.36
C ASP A 393 10.34 -2.42 21.04
N ALA A 394 11.65 -2.74 21.01
CA ALA A 394 12.20 -3.92 21.66
C ALA A 394 12.11 -3.86 23.20
N ALA A 395 12.35 -2.68 23.79
CA ALA A 395 12.22 -2.46 25.23
C ALA A 395 10.77 -2.59 25.70
N GLU A 396 9.81 -2.03 24.95
CA GLU A 396 8.39 -2.21 25.24
C GLU A 396 8.00 -3.70 25.18
N ASN A 397 8.48 -4.42 24.16
CA ASN A 397 8.25 -5.85 24.03
C ASN A 397 8.84 -6.65 25.19
N LYS A 398 10.02 -6.27 25.68
CA LYS A 398 10.64 -6.87 26.87
C LYS A 398 9.74 -6.71 28.09
N ILE A 399 9.35 -5.48 28.43
CA ILE A 399 8.46 -5.18 29.57
C ILE A 399 7.17 -6.00 29.48
N LEU A 400 6.62 -6.06 28.27
CA LEU A 400 5.39 -6.73 27.96
C LEU A 400 5.48 -8.25 28.20
N ASN A 401 6.63 -8.90 27.95
CA ASN A 401 6.85 -10.33 28.18
C ASN A 401 7.30 -10.65 29.61
N GLU A 402 8.10 -9.79 30.26
CA GLU A 402 8.52 -9.96 31.66
C GLU A 402 7.33 -9.96 32.63
N LYS A 403 6.36 -9.06 32.41
CA LYS A 403 5.12 -9.00 33.20
C LYS A 403 4.34 -10.32 33.19
N ASN A 404 4.45 -11.08 32.11
CA ASN A 404 3.74 -12.34 31.93
C ASN A 404 4.53 -13.55 32.46
N ALA A 405 5.85 -13.56 32.28
CA ALA A 405 6.72 -14.57 32.88
C ALA A 405 6.61 -14.59 34.43
N GLY A 406 6.57 -13.40 35.06
CA GLY A 406 6.39 -13.28 36.51
C GLY A 406 4.98 -13.66 37.01
N ARG A 407 3.97 -13.73 36.12
CA ARG A 407 2.64 -14.24 36.46
C ARG A 407 2.57 -15.76 36.38
N THR A 408 3.29 -16.38 35.45
CA THR A 408 3.36 -17.85 35.32
C THR A 408 4.11 -18.50 36.49
N GLU A 409 5.17 -17.86 37.02
CA GLU A 409 5.86 -18.36 38.23
C GLU A 409 4.97 -18.34 39.49
N LYS A 410 4.13 -17.30 39.65
CA LYS A 410 3.18 -17.22 40.78
C LYS A 410 2.01 -18.19 40.68
N ALA A 411 1.65 -18.64 39.49
CA ALA A 411 0.60 -19.64 39.29
C ALA A 411 1.09 -21.06 39.60
N GLY A 412 2.34 -21.39 39.24
CA GLY A 412 2.96 -22.69 39.56
C GLY A 412 3.26 -22.88 41.06
N ALA A 413 3.48 -21.80 41.81
CA ALA A 413 3.72 -21.86 43.26
C ALA A 413 2.46 -22.06 44.13
N LYS A 414 1.25 -22.05 43.53
CA LYS A 414 -0.03 -22.28 44.24
C LYS A 414 -0.61 -23.68 44.03
N SER A 415 0.03 -24.53 43.22
CA SER A 415 -0.38 -25.91 42.95
C SER A 415 0.61 -26.94 43.49
N GLY A 416 1.48 -26.56 44.44
CA GLY A 416 2.45 -27.43 45.10
C GLY A 416 2.01 -27.79 46.51
#